data_AF-A0A2H1K6I6-F1
#
_entry.id   AF-A0A2H1K6I6-F1
#
_cell.length_a   1.000
_cell.length_b   1.000
_cell.length_c   1.000
_cell.angle_alpha   90.00
_cell.angle_beta   90.00
_cell.angle_gamma   90.00
#
_symmetry.space_group_name_H-M   'P 1'
#
loop_
_entity.id
_entity.type
_entity.pdbx_description
1 polymer ?
#
loop_
_entity_poly.entity_id
_entity_poly.type
_entity_poly.pdbx_seq_one_letter_code
_entity_poly.pdbx_strand_id
1 'polypeptide(L)'
;MEATEVITSEVHKRIRDLDVDPRVDVQRSREVIRTVISEYDERSLTANLPPLEDREATFRFIDHQLSGFGALQDYFEDPRVEEIWINSPSEVFIAIDGAHQLTTTKLSPGELDDLIERMLRSSGRRVDLSKPSF
;
A
#
# COMPACT_ATOMS: atom_id res chain seq x y z
N MET A 1 19.73 1.60 -6.95
CA MET A 1 18.83 1.32 -5.83
C MET A 1 18.65 2.63 -5.12
N GLU A 2 17.43 3.15 -5.10
CA GLU A 2 17.14 4.46 -4.52
C GLU A 2 16.95 4.36 -3.00
N ALA A 3 17.17 5.46 -2.27
CA ALA A 3 17.01 5.51 -0.82
C ALA A 3 15.61 5.03 -0.39
N THR A 4 14.58 5.49 -1.08
CA THR A 4 13.18 5.12 -0.83
C THR A 4 12.93 3.61 -0.94
N GLU A 5 13.55 2.91 -1.89
CA GLU A 5 13.40 1.45 -2.04
C GLU A 5 13.99 0.70 -0.84
N VAL A 6 15.18 1.13 -0.40
CA VAL A 6 15.87 0.51 0.75
C VAL A 6 15.07 0.72 2.03
N ILE A 7 14.63 1.96 2.28
CA ILE A 7 13.83 2.32 3.45
C ILE A 7 12.51 1.54 3.45
N THR A 8 11.82 1.45 2.32
CA THR A 8 10.54 0.72 2.21
C THR A 8 10.72 -0.77 2.58
N SER A 9 11.77 -1.41 2.08
CA SER A 9 12.09 -2.80 2.40
C SER A 9 12.38 -3.02 3.90
N GLU A 10 13.17 -2.12 4.49
CA GLU A 10 13.48 -2.18 5.93
C GLU A 10 12.23 -1.95 6.79
N VAL A 11 11.37 -0.99 6.44
CA VAL A 11 10.10 -0.75 7.12
C VAL A 11 9.21 -2.00 7.06
N HIS A 12 9.02 -2.61 5.89
CA HIS A 12 8.22 -3.83 5.76
C HIS A 12 8.73 -4.96 6.66
N LYS A 13 10.05 -5.16 6.69
CA LYS A 13 10.66 -6.15 7.57
C LYS A 13 10.39 -5.83 9.05
N ARG A 14 10.58 -4.57 9.46
CA ARG A 14 10.42 -4.14 10.85
C ARG A 14 8.99 -4.27 11.34
N ILE A 15 8.02 -3.91 10.50
CA ILE A 15 6.59 -4.05 10.80
C ILE A 15 6.21 -5.52 10.98
N ARG A 16 6.71 -6.41 10.10
CA ARG A 16 6.54 -7.86 10.23
C ARG A 16 7.17 -8.42 11.51
N ASP A 17 8.41 -8.04 11.80
CA ASP A 17 9.14 -8.52 12.99
C ASP A 17 8.49 -8.07 14.31
N LEU A 18 7.83 -6.91 14.29
CA LEU A 18 7.14 -6.34 15.45
C LEU A 18 5.66 -6.74 15.54
N ASP A 19 5.15 -7.52 14.58
CA ASP A 19 3.74 -7.88 14.44
C ASP A 19 2.81 -6.66 14.52
N VAL A 20 3.25 -5.54 13.94
CA VAL A 20 2.47 -4.30 13.89
C VAL A 20 1.56 -4.37 12.67
N ASP A 21 0.26 -4.23 12.85
CA ASP A 21 -0.64 -3.97 11.74
C ASP A 21 -0.71 -2.44 11.50
N PRO A 22 -0.20 -1.93 10.36
CA PRO A 22 -0.20 -0.49 10.07
C PRO A 22 -1.58 0.16 10.01
N ARG A 23 -2.63 -0.65 9.91
CA ARG A 23 -4.02 -0.21 9.77
C ARG A 23 -4.77 -0.23 11.10
N VAL A 24 -4.42 -1.15 12.00
CA VAL A 24 -4.98 -1.21 13.36
C VAL A 24 -4.24 -0.25 14.29
N ASP A 25 -2.91 -0.25 14.19
CA ASP A 25 -2.04 0.58 15.01
C ASP A 25 -1.26 1.57 14.13
N VAL A 26 -2.01 2.53 13.57
CA VAL A 26 -1.48 3.58 12.70
C VAL A 26 -0.37 4.37 13.40
N GLN A 27 -0.51 4.63 14.70
CA GLN A 27 0.51 5.37 15.45
C GLN A 27 1.80 4.56 15.54
N ARG A 28 1.71 3.27 15.89
CA ARG A 28 2.88 2.40 15.99
C ARG A 28 3.57 2.19 14.64
N SER A 29 2.81 2.04 13.55
CA SER A 29 3.40 1.98 12.21
C SER A 29 4.12 3.27 11.86
N ARG A 30 3.52 4.43 12.11
CA ARG A 30 4.17 5.72 11.86
C ARG A 30 5.45 5.91 12.69
N GLU A 31 5.48 5.41 13.92
CA GLU A 31 6.70 5.37 14.73
C GLU A 31 7.79 4.50 14.08
N VAL A 32 7.43 3.32 13.56
CA VAL A 32 8.35 2.44 12.85
C VAL A 32 8.91 3.11 11.59
N ILE A 33 8.05 3.71 10.76
CA ILE A 33 8.47 4.42 9.54
C ILE A 33 9.47 5.53 9.88
N ARG A 34 9.13 6.39 10.87
CA ARG A 34 10.02 7.48 11.31
C ARG A 34 11.35 6.97 11.84
N THR A 35 11.32 5.89 12.60
CA THR A 35 12.55 5.27 13.15
C THR A 35 13.46 4.80 12.03
N VAL A 36 12.94 4.05 11.05
CA VAL A 36 13.73 3.54 9.94
C VAL A 36 14.29 4.66 9.06
N ILE A 37 13.49 5.70 8.79
CA ILE A 37 13.95 6.89 8.04
C ILE A 37 15.12 7.58 8.77
N SER A 38 15.01 7.80 10.07
CA SER A 38 16.10 8.40 10.86
C SER A 38 17.36 7.53 10.88
N GLU A 39 17.21 6.22 11.12
CA GLU A 39 18.31 5.25 11.11
C GLU A 39 18.99 5.16 9.73
N TYR A 40 18.22 5.26 8.64
CA TYR A 40 18.77 5.28 7.29
C TYR A 40 19.58 6.56 7.03
N ASP A 41 19.03 7.72 7.38
CA ASP A 41 19.70 8.99 7.13
C ASP A 41 21.02 9.10 7.89
N GLU A 42 21.04 8.71 9.18
CA GLU A 42 22.28 8.66 9.98
C GLU A 42 23.34 7.73 9.35
N ARG A 43 22.93 6.56 8.85
CA ARG A 43 23.83 5.64 8.13
C ARG A 43 24.32 6.25 6.81
N SER A 44 23.48 6.99 6.09
CA SER A 44 23.83 7.60 4.80
C SER A 44 24.93 8.67 4.92
N LEU A 45 25.06 9.31 6.08
CA LEU A 45 26.10 10.31 6.34
C LEU A 45 27.50 9.69 6.54
N THR A 46 27.58 8.41 6.88
CA THR A 46 28.83 7.72 7.21
C THR A 46 29.19 6.59 6.25
N ALA A 47 28.19 6.05 5.53
CA ALA A 47 28.34 4.97 4.56
C ALA A 47 28.11 5.48 3.13
N ASN A 48 28.57 4.73 2.13
CA ASN A 48 28.35 5.02 0.71
C ASN A 48 26.93 4.62 0.26
N LEU A 49 25.91 5.07 1.00
CA LEU A 49 24.51 4.86 0.69
C LEU A 49 23.95 6.04 -0.12
N PRO A 50 22.88 5.82 -0.91
CA PRO A 50 22.15 6.91 -1.55
C PRO A 50 21.69 7.97 -0.52
N PRO A 51 21.84 9.27 -0.81
CA PRO A 51 21.33 10.31 0.06
C PRO A 51 19.80 10.30 0.07
N LEU A 52 19.22 10.63 1.21
CA LEU A 52 17.79 10.85 1.34
C LEU A 52 17.47 12.33 1.11
N GLU A 53 16.84 12.66 -0.01
CA GLU A 53 16.59 14.05 -0.39
C GLU A 53 15.46 14.71 0.42
N ASP A 54 14.33 14.03 0.60
CA ASP A 54 13.18 14.54 1.34
C ASP A 54 12.57 13.46 2.26
N ARG A 55 12.95 13.53 3.53
CA ARG A 55 12.43 12.64 4.59
C ARG A 55 10.91 12.64 4.67
N GLU A 56 10.29 13.81 4.57
CA GLU A 56 8.85 13.94 4.79
C GLU A 56 8.08 13.41 3.58
N ALA A 57 8.57 13.63 2.36
CA ALA A 57 8.01 13.00 1.17
C ALA A 57 8.14 11.47 1.22
N THR A 58 9.29 10.94 1.63
CA THR A 58 9.48 9.49 1.82
C THR A 58 8.57 8.94 2.91
N PHE A 59 8.41 9.64 4.04
CA PHE A 59 7.48 9.24 5.10
C PHE A 59 6.05 9.14 4.55
N ARG A 60 5.54 10.19 3.90
CA ARG A 60 4.17 10.19 3.35
C ARG A 60 3.96 9.07 2.32
N PHE A 61 4.94 8.86 1.45
CA PHE A 61 4.91 7.79 0.47
C PHE A 61 4.75 6.41 1.14
N ILE A 62 5.58 6.12 2.13
CA ILE A 62 5.56 4.83 2.84
C ILE A 62 4.31 4.70 3.72
N ASP A 63 3.89 5.76 4.42
CA ASP A 63 2.66 5.77 5.23
C ASP A 63 1.43 5.44 4.38
N HIS A 64 1.29 6.05 3.19
CA HIS A 64 0.20 5.75 2.27
C HIS A 64 0.22 4.31 1.76
N GLN A 65 1.39 3.76 1.44
CA GLN A 65 1.48 2.36 1.01
C GLN A 65 1.05 1.39 2.12
N LEU A 66 1.41 1.67 3.37
CA LEU A 66 1.17 0.77 4.50
C LEU A 66 -0.25 0.88 5.07
N SER A 67 -0.76 2.10 5.22
CA SER A 67 -2.02 2.39 5.90
C SER A 67 -3.23 2.50 4.98
N GLY A 68 -3.04 2.69 3.67
CA GLY A 68 -4.11 2.83 2.67
C GLY A 68 -4.44 1.55 1.89
N PHE A 69 -5.31 1.70 0.87
CA PHE A 69 -5.62 0.68 -0.14
C PHE A 69 -4.65 0.70 -1.34
N GLY A 70 -3.52 1.41 -1.23
CA GLY A 70 -2.57 1.59 -2.33
C GLY A 70 -3.20 2.34 -3.49
N ALA A 71 -2.95 1.89 -4.73
CA ALA A 71 -3.46 2.53 -5.94
C ALA A 71 -5.00 2.58 -6.07
N LEU A 72 -5.74 1.87 -5.20
CA LEU A 72 -7.21 1.94 -5.18
C LEU A 72 -7.77 3.01 -4.24
N GLN A 73 -6.93 3.66 -3.43
CA GLN A 73 -7.38 4.63 -2.43
C GLN A 73 -8.23 5.74 -3.06
N ASP A 74 -7.78 6.29 -4.19
CA ASP A 74 -8.49 7.37 -4.91
C ASP A 74 -9.90 6.97 -5.35
N TYR A 75 -10.13 5.70 -5.68
CA TYR A 75 -11.45 5.20 -6.06
C TYR A 75 -12.35 4.96 -4.84
N PHE A 76 -11.79 4.59 -3.70
CA PHE A 76 -12.55 4.47 -2.45
C PHE A 76 -12.97 5.84 -1.89
N GLU A 77 -12.20 6.90 -2.20
CA GLU A 77 -12.48 8.26 -1.76
C GLU A 77 -13.37 9.05 -2.72
N ASP A 78 -13.50 8.62 -3.99
CA ASP A 78 -14.39 9.26 -4.95
C ASP A 78 -15.86 8.84 -4.70
N PRO A 79 -16.74 9.75 -4.23
CA PRO A 79 -18.13 9.42 -3.91
C PRO A 79 -18.98 9.06 -5.13
N ARG A 80 -18.48 9.26 -6.35
CA ARG A 80 -19.16 8.86 -7.60
C ARG A 80 -18.91 7.40 -7.95
N VAL A 81 -17.87 6.79 -7.37
CA VAL A 81 -17.54 5.38 -7.60
C VAL A 81 -18.48 4.52 -6.76
N GLU A 82 -19.29 3.74 -7.44
CA GLU A 82 -20.30 2.87 -6.82
C GLU A 82 -19.70 1.51 -6.46
N GLU A 83 -18.96 0.91 -7.40
CA GLU A 83 -18.35 -0.41 -7.27
C GLU A 83 -16.98 -0.47 -7.96
N ILE A 84 -16.09 -1.33 -7.46
CA ILE A 84 -14.76 -1.60 -8.01
C ILE A 84 -14.63 -3.10 -8.30
N TRP A 85 -14.21 -3.47 -9.51
CA TRP A 85 -13.91 -4.86 -9.89
C TRP A 85 -12.45 -5.02 -10.26
N ILE A 86 -11.87 -6.16 -9.91
CA ILE A 86 -10.49 -6.51 -10.24
C ILE A 86 -10.50 -7.90 -10.87
N ASN A 87 -10.28 -7.97 -12.18
CA ASN A 87 -10.20 -9.25 -12.90
C ASN A 87 -8.76 -9.79 -12.89
N SER A 88 -7.79 -8.88 -12.98
CA SER A 88 -6.36 -9.17 -12.92
C SER A 88 -5.61 -7.96 -12.37
N PRO A 89 -4.32 -8.07 -11.97
CA PRO A 89 -3.55 -6.93 -11.49
C PRO A 89 -3.48 -5.77 -12.51
N SER A 90 -3.63 -6.06 -13.81
CA SER A 90 -3.68 -5.06 -14.87
C SER A 90 -5.08 -4.64 -15.32
N GLU A 91 -6.14 -5.25 -14.78
CA GLU A 91 -7.53 -5.03 -15.19
C GLU A 91 -8.41 -4.70 -13.99
N VAL A 92 -8.38 -3.41 -13.64
CA VAL A 92 -9.19 -2.81 -12.57
C VAL A 92 -10.27 -1.94 -13.21
N PHE A 93 -11.52 -2.19 -12.86
CA PHE A 93 -12.70 -1.47 -13.34
C PHE A 93 -13.41 -0.73 -12.20
N ILE A 94 -14.07 0.37 -12.53
CA ILE A 94 -14.97 1.10 -11.63
C ILE A 94 -16.35 1.25 -12.27
N ALA A 95 -17.40 1.36 -11.46
CA ALA A 95 -18.72 1.81 -11.91
C ALA A 95 -18.97 3.23 -11.42
N ILE A 96 -19.43 4.09 -12.34
CA ILE A 96 -19.93 5.43 -12.06
C ILE A 96 -21.24 5.57 -12.83
N ASP A 97 -22.31 5.99 -12.15
CA ASP A 97 -23.66 6.14 -12.74
C ASP A 97 -24.13 4.86 -13.48
N GLY A 98 -23.83 3.68 -12.93
CA GLY A 98 -24.15 2.39 -13.54
C GLY A 98 -23.33 2.00 -14.77
N ALA A 99 -22.32 2.78 -15.17
CA ALA A 99 -21.45 2.47 -16.30
C ALA A 99 -20.06 1.98 -15.85
N HIS A 100 -19.65 0.81 -16.33
CA HIS A 100 -18.33 0.24 -16.06
C HIS A 100 -17.24 0.89 -16.91
N GLN A 101 -16.11 1.26 -16.29
CA GLN A 101 -14.97 1.88 -16.95
C GLN A 101 -13.67 1.18 -16.53
N LEU A 102 -12.83 0.82 -17.51
CA LEU A 102 -11.49 0.32 -17.23
C LEU A 102 -10.62 1.49 -16.76
N THR A 103 -9.92 1.29 -15.64
CA THR A 103 -9.01 2.28 -15.08
C THR A 103 -7.60 2.16 -15.68
N THR A 104 -6.77 3.18 -15.47
CA THR A 104 -5.33 3.14 -15.78
C THR A 104 -4.51 2.46 -14.67
N THR A 105 -5.16 2.01 -13.61
CA THR A 105 -4.49 1.44 -12.43
C THR A 105 -3.92 0.07 -12.75
N LYS A 106 -2.66 -0.13 -12.37
CA LYS A 106 -1.98 -1.42 -12.42
C LYS A 106 -1.50 -1.74 -11.01
N LEU A 107 -1.91 -2.90 -10.54
CA LEU A 107 -1.43 -3.51 -9.31
C LEU A 107 -0.31 -4.47 -9.67
N SER A 108 0.70 -4.59 -8.82
CA SER A 108 1.59 -5.73 -8.82
C SER A 108 0.88 -6.96 -8.24
N PRO A 109 1.35 -8.19 -8.55
CA PRO A 109 0.76 -9.41 -7.98
C PRO A 109 0.71 -9.39 -6.44
N GLY A 110 1.77 -8.90 -5.78
CA GLY A 110 1.82 -8.78 -4.32
C GLY A 110 0.80 -7.78 -3.77
N GLU A 111 0.61 -6.64 -4.46
CA GLU A 111 -0.39 -5.66 -4.05
C GLU A 111 -1.83 -6.20 -4.16
N LEU A 112 -2.12 -7.04 -5.15
CA LEU A 112 -3.43 -7.68 -5.29
C LEU A 112 -3.69 -8.69 -4.17
N ASP A 113 -2.70 -9.54 -3.85
CA ASP A 113 -2.81 -10.53 -2.78
C ASP A 113 -3.03 -9.85 -1.42
N ASP A 114 -2.25 -8.80 -1.12
CA ASP A 114 -2.39 -8.00 0.10
C ASP A 114 -3.76 -7.32 0.19
N LEU A 115 -4.32 -6.90 -0.95
CA LEU A 115 -5.64 -6.28 -1.05
C LEU A 115 -6.78 -7.27 -0.78
N ILE A 116 -6.67 -8.48 -1.31
CA ILE A 116 -7.63 -9.56 -1.06
C ILE A 116 -7.62 -9.94 0.43
N GLU A 117 -6.45 -10.16 1.01
CA GLU A 117 -6.33 -10.46 2.44
C GLU A 117 -6.91 -9.35 3.32
N ARG A 118 -6.69 -8.08 2.94
CA ARG A 118 -7.23 -6.90 3.63
C ARG A 118 -8.76 -6.86 3.61
N MET A 119 -9.39 -7.10 2.46
CA MET A 119 -10.86 -7.10 2.33
C MET A 119 -11.52 -8.25 3.11
N LEU A 120 -10.84 -9.40 3.20
CA LEU A 120 -11.31 -10.54 3.99
C LEU A 120 -11.30 -10.25 5.50
N ARG A 121 -10.32 -9.51 6.00
CA ARG A 121 -10.22 -9.16 7.42
C ARG A 121 -11.19 -8.06 7.84
N SER A 122 -11.39 -7.02 7.04
CA SER A 122 -12.22 -5.86 7.41
C SER A 122 -13.72 -6.11 7.36
N SER A 123 -14.19 -7.03 6.51
CA SER A 123 -15.62 -7.27 6.29
C SER A 123 -16.24 -8.30 7.23
N GLY A 124 -15.43 -9.05 7.99
CA GLY A 124 -15.89 -10.19 8.80
C GLY A 124 -16.56 -11.31 7.98
N ARG A 125 -16.49 -11.23 6.64
CA ARG A 125 -17.14 -12.13 5.68
C ARG A 125 -16.09 -12.70 4.73
N ARG A 126 -16.30 -13.97 4.35
CA ARG A 126 -15.56 -14.58 3.24
C ARG A 126 -15.99 -13.86 1.97
N VAL A 127 -15.07 -13.12 1.36
CA VAL A 127 -15.19 -12.62 -0.01
C VAL A 127 -15.13 -13.85 -0.90
N ASP A 128 -16.26 -14.22 -1.49
CA ASP A 128 -16.27 -15.24 -2.53
C ASP A 128 -15.63 -14.59 -3.76
N LEU A 129 -14.37 -14.94 -3.99
CA LEU A 129 -13.71 -14.71 -5.27
C LEU A 129 -14.52 -15.49 -6.29
N SER A 130 -15.48 -14.83 -6.93
CA SER A 130 -16.19 -15.40 -8.07
C SER A 130 -15.14 -15.62 -9.16
N LYS A 131 -14.60 -16.84 -9.22
CA LYS A 131 -13.73 -17.27 -10.31
C LYS A 131 -14.47 -16.95 -11.62
N PRO A 132 -13.84 -16.23 -12.57
CA PRO A 132 -14.46 -16.07 -13.87
C PRO A 132 -14.65 -17.47 -14.47
N SER A 133 -15.90 -17.80 -14.77
CA SER A 133 -16.21 -18.95 -15.61
C SER A 133 -15.80 -18.54 -17.02
N PHE A 134 -14.76 -19.20 -17.55
CA PHE A 134 -14.42 -19.13 -18.97
C PHE A 134 -15.59 -19.58 -19.84
#